data_AF-A0A2V9YJT4-F1
#
_entry.id   AF-A0A2V9YJT4-F1
#
_cell.length_a   1.000
_cell.length_b   1.000
_cell.length_c   1.000
_cell.angle_alpha   90.00
_cell.angle_beta   90.00
_cell.angle_gamma   90.00
#
_symmetry.space_group_name_H-M   'P 1'
#
loop_
_entity.id
_entity.type
_entity.pdbx_description
1 polymer ?
#
loop_
_entity_poly.entity_id
_entity_poly.type
_entity_poly.pdbx_seq_one_letter_code
_entity_poly.pdbx_strand_id
1 'polypeptide(L)'
;MPKKAPGPGHDTRSIRVPKNYCFACGKHNPEGMRLKFAYDEEQDCFVCRFRLGKRYTGPPGHTHGGIIATILDEAMGKVNKLRHVVALTSRITVD
;
A
#
# COMPACT_ATOMS: atom_id res chain seq x y z
N MET A 1 13.18 -20.48 6.65
CA MET A 1 12.76 -19.14 7.14
C MET A 1 11.28 -19.20 7.51
N PRO A 2 10.89 -18.97 8.76
CA PRO A 2 9.48 -18.97 9.13
C PRO A 2 8.77 -17.80 8.42
N LYS A 3 7.62 -18.08 7.81
CA LYS A 3 6.77 -17.06 7.17
C LYS A 3 6.16 -16.21 8.29
N LYS A 4 6.53 -14.92 8.36
CA LYS A 4 5.92 -13.94 9.28
C LYS A 4 4.40 -14.01 9.10
N ALA A 5 3.67 -14.19 10.20
CA ALA A 5 2.22 -14.27 10.19
C ALA A 5 1.64 -13.03 9.50
N PRO A 6 0.54 -13.15 8.72
CA PRO A 6 -0.10 -11.97 8.16
C PRO A 6 -0.57 -11.10 9.32
N GLY A 7 0.03 -9.91 9.46
CA GLY A 7 -0.36 -8.94 10.48
C GLY A 7 -1.86 -8.63 10.42
N PRO A 8 -2.45 -8.22 11.55
CA PRO A 8 -3.90 -8.06 11.66
C PRO A 8 -4.46 -7.19 10.53
N GLY A 9 -5.43 -7.74 9.80
CA GLY A 9 -6.20 -6.99 8.81
C GLY A 9 -7.12 -5.97 9.51
N HIS A 10 -7.65 -5.01 8.76
CA HIS A 10 -8.75 -4.20 9.27
C HIS A 10 -9.92 -5.12 9.67
N ASP A 11 -10.49 -4.88 10.84
CA ASP A 11 -11.74 -5.53 11.25
C ASP A 11 -12.90 -4.87 10.49
N THR A 12 -13.08 -5.25 9.23
CA THR A 12 -14.15 -4.75 8.37
C THR A 12 -15.45 -5.51 8.63
N ARG A 13 -15.95 -5.49 9.88
CA ARG A 13 -17.19 -6.19 10.29
C ARG A 13 -18.38 -5.89 9.36
N SER A 14 -18.40 -4.73 8.70
CA SER A 14 -19.42 -4.31 7.74
C SER A 14 -19.10 -4.57 6.26
N ILE A 15 -17.84 -4.88 5.89
CA ILE A 15 -17.41 -5.03 4.49
C ILE A 15 -16.45 -6.21 4.38
N ARG A 16 -16.95 -7.40 4.05
CA ARG A 16 -16.08 -8.50 3.62
C ARG A 16 -15.56 -8.21 2.21
N VAL A 17 -14.26 -7.99 2.08
CA VAL A 17 -13.59 -7.85 0.78
C VAL A 17 -12.84 -9.16 0.46
N PRO A 18 -13.52 -10.21 -0.06
CA PRO A 18 -12.88 -11.50 -0.31
C PRO A 18 -11.73 -11.42 -1.33
N LYS A 19 -11.78 -10.43 -2.24
CA LYS A 19 -10.70 -10.13 -3.19
C LYS A 19 -10.35 -8.65 -3.15
N ASN A 20 -9.11 -8.35 -2.79
CA ASN A 20 -8.55 -7.00 -2.86
C ASN A 20 -8.04 -6.68 -4.29
N TYR A 21 -8.71 -5.72 -4.95
CA TYR A 21 -8.36 -5.19 -6.27
C TYR A 21 -7.79 -3.75 -6.22
N CYS A 22 -7.38 -3.26 -5.04
CA CYS A 22 -6.68 -1.97 -4.92
C CYS A 22 -5.55 -1.88 -5.95
N PHE A 23 -5.44 -0.75 -6.64
CA PHE A 23 -4.41 -0.51 -7.63
C PHE A 23 -3.00 -0.65 -7.03
N ALA A 24 -2.75 -0.10 -5.84
CA ALA A 24 -1.43 -0.10 -5.23
C ALA A 24 -1.11 -1.46 -4.56
N CYS A 25 -1.91 -1.94 -3.59
CA CYS A 25 -1.59 -3.15 -2.81
C CYS A 25 -2.41 -4.42 -3.14
N GLY A 26 -3.39 -4.33 -4.04
CA GLY A 26 -4.33 -5.42 -4.30
C GLY A 26 -3.70 -6.59 -5.04
N LYS A 27 -3.55 -7.75 -4.36
CA LYS A 27 -2.96 -8.95 -4.95
C LYS A 27 -3.73 -9.53 -6.15
N HIS A 28 -5.02 -9.20 -6.27
CA HIS A 28 -5.87 -9.71 -7.35
C HIS A 28 -5.97 -8.74 -8.53
N ASN A 29 -5.43 -7.53 -8.43
CA ASN A 29 -5.43 -6.60 -9.56
C ASN A 29 -4.29 -6.98 -10.54
N PRO A 30 -4.60 -7.45 -11.78
CA PRO A 30 -3.59 -7.76 -12.78
C PRO A 30 -2.80 -6.54 -13.24
N GLU A 31 -3.46 -5.39 -13.29
CA GLU A 31 -2.89 -4.13 -13.76
C GLU A 31 -2.32 -3.25 -12.63
N GLY A 32 -2.45 -3.72 -11.38
CA GLY A 32 -1.98 -3.02 -10.19
C GLY A 32 -0.49 -3.18 -9.91
N MET A 33 0.00 -2.38 -8.97
CA MET A 33 1.39 -2.38 -8.53
C MET A 33 1.71 -3.56 -7.61
N ARG A 34 0.69 -4.13 -6.95
CA ARG A 34 0.78 -5.30 -6.04
C ARG A 34 1.83 -5.12 -4.94
N LEU A 35 1.95 -3.90 -4.41
CA LEU A 35 2.84 -3.53 -3.32
C LEU A 35 2.60 -4.39 -2.08
N LYS A 36 3.68 -4.85 -1.45
CA LYS A 36 3.64 -5.68 -0.25
C LYS A 36 4.22 -4.89 0.91
N PHE A 37 3.36 -4.58 1.87
CA PHE A 37 3.74 -3.93 3.11
C PHE A 37 3.87 -4.96 4.22
N ALA A 38 4.95 -4.88 4.98
CA ALA A 38 5.15 -5.60 6.22
C ALA A 38 5.19 -4.60 7.37
N TYR A 39 4.58 -4.95 8.51
CA TYR A 39 4.76 -4.17 9.73
C TYR A 39 6.07 -4.58 10.40
N ASP A 40 6.89 -3.57 10.69
CA ASP A 40 8.10 -3.64 11.47
C ASP A 40 7.75 -3.22 12.91
N GLU A 41 7.76 -4.18 13.82
CA GLU A 41 7.38 -3.97 15.23
C GLU A 41 8.49 -3.23 16.00
N GLU A 42 9.75 -3.39 15.61
CA GLU A 42 10.87 -2.71 16.27
C GLU A 42 10.90 -1.23 15.93
N GLN A 43 10.54 -0.88 14.70
CA GLN A 43 10.52 0.50 14.22
C GLN A 43 9.13 1.15 14.27
N ASP A 44 8.11 0.43 14.75
CA ASP A 44 6.69 0.85 14.77
C ASP A 44 6.22 1.47 13.43
N CYS A 45 6.53 0.81 12.31
CA CYS A 45 6.19 1.35 10.99
C CYS A 45 5.87 0.27 9.96
N PHE A 46 5.19 0.66 8.88
CA PHE A 46 5.03 -0.20 7.72
C PHE A 46 6.12 0.04 6.69
N VAL A 47 6.75 -1.05 6.24
CA VAL A 47 7.81 -1.02 5.22
C VAL A 47 7.33 -1.72 3.96
N CYS A 48 7.55 -1.10 2.81
CA CYS A 48 7.37 -1.72 1.50
C CYS A 48 8.66 -1.60 0.69
N ARG A 49 9.17 -2.74 0.20
CA ARG A 49 10.26 -2.79 -0.78
C ARG A 49 9.67 -3.12 -2.14
N PHE A 50 9.96 -2.30 -3.13
CA PHE A 50 9.43 -2.45 -4.48
C PHE A 50 10.44 -2.00 -5.53
N ARG A 51 10.22 -2.46 -6.76
CA ARG A 51 10.94 -1.99 -7.95
C ARG A 51 9.90 -1.73 -9.04
N LEU A 52 9.90 -0.51 -9.56
CA LEU A 52 8.94 -0.10 -10.57
C LEU A 52 9.42 -0.51 -11.97
N GLY A 53 8.51 -1.04 -12.77
CA GLY A 53 8.76 -1.33 -14.19
C GLY A 53 8.61 -0.08 -15.07
N LYS A 54 9.05 -0.18 -16.33
CA LYS A 54 9.01 0.93 -17.31
C LYS A 54 7.61 1.51 -17.55
N ARG A 55 6.54 0.77 -17.26
CA ARG A 55 5.15 1.25 -17.39
C ARG A 55 4.79 2.42 -16.46
N TYR A 56 5.61 2.69 -15.45
CA TYR A 56 5.41 3.79 -14.49
C TYR A 56 6.32 5.00 -14.75
N THR A 57 6.96 5.05 -15.92
CA THR A 57 7.86 6.14 -16.30
C THR A 57 7.09 7.45 -16.39
N GLY A 58 7.69 8.52 -15.88
CA GLY A 58 7.24 9.89 -16.08
C GLY A 58 8.20 10.62 -17.00
N PRO A 59 8.96 11.61 -16.49
CA PRO A 59 10.00 12.24 -17.28
C PRO A 59 11.13 11.25 -17.62
N PRO A 60 11.97 11.54 -18.62
CA PRO A 60 13.04 10.66 -19.06
C PRO A 60 13.89 10.14 -17.89
N GLY A 61 13.98 8.81 -17.78
CA GLY A 61 14.77 8.12 -16.74
C GLY A 61 14.13 8.03 -15.35
N HIS A 62 12.95 8.61 -15.12
CA HIS A 62 12.35 8.74 -13.80
C HIS A 62 10.93 8.18 -13.72
N THR A 63 10.46 7.91 -12.50
CA THR A 63 9.07 7.51 -12.24
C THR A 63 8.15 8.71 -12.31
N HIS A 64 6.91 8.51 -12.79
CA HIS A 64 5.89 9.55 -12.80
C HIS A 64 5.52 9.99 -11.38
N GLY A 65 5.47 11.31 -11.12
CA GLY A 65 5.19 11.86 -9.79
C GLY A 65 3.88 11.34 -9.17
N GLY A 66 2.83 11.19 -9.98
CA GLY A 66 1.56 10.59 -9.52
C GLY A 66 1.67 9.13 -9.05
N ILE A 67 2.62 8.35 -9.58
CA ILE A 67 2.88 6.98 -9.09
C ILE A 67 3.60 7.04 -7.74
N ILE A 68 4.54 7.97 -7.57
CA ILE A 68 5.18 8.22 -6.27
C ILE A 68 4.12 8.61 -5.23
N ALA A 69 3.25 9.58 -5.56
CA ALA A 69 2.16 10.01 -4.69
C ALA A 69 1.22 8.84 -4.34
N THR A 70 0.90 7.97 -5.31
CA THR A 70 0.08 6.76 -5.08
C THR A 70 0.73 5.79 -4.08
N ILE A 71 2.05 5.58 -4.16
CA ILE A 71 2.78 4.72 -3.22
C ILE A 71 2.76 5.32 -1.82
N LEU A 72 2.97 6.63 -1.71
CA LEU A 72 2.96 7.36 -0.44
C LEU A 72 1.57 7.34 0.21
N ASP A 73 0.51 7.57 -0.58
CA ASP A 73 -0.88 7.46 -0.13
C ASP A 73 -1.19 6.06 0.44
N GLU A 74 -0.82 5.01 -0.29
CA GLU A 74 -1.02 3.62 0.16
C GLU A 74 -0.21 3.31 1.42
N ALA A 75 1.01 3.85 1.56
CA ALA A 75 1.85 3.67 2.74
C ALA A 75 1.23 4.32 3.98
N MET A 76 0.78 5.57 3.88
CA MET A 76 0.09 6.28 4.96
C MET A 76 -1.21 5.55 5.36
N GLY A 77 -1.96 5.06 4.37
CA GLY A 77 -3.17 4.29 4.59
C GLY A 77 -2.95 2.99 5.39
N LYS A 78 -1.75 2.39 5.38
CA LYS A 78 -1.47 1.18 6.17
C LYS A 78 -1.57 1.43 7.67
N VAL A 79 -1.27 2.63 8.16
CA VAL A 79 -1.30 2.94 9.59
C VAL A 79 -2.71 2.81 10.14
N ASN A 80 -3.75 3.08 9.34
CA ASN A 80 -5.15 2.89 9.73
C ASN A 80 -5.46 1.44 10.16
N LYS A 81 -4.68 0.44 9.69
CA LYS A 81 -4.84 -0.96 10.09
C LYS A 81 -4.61 -1.17 11.58
N LEU A 82 -3.61 -0.47 12.14
CA LEU A 82 -3.26 -0.56 13.56
C LEU A 82 -4.36 0.02 14.45
N ARG A 83 -5.23 0.88 13.89
CA ARG A 83 -6.35 1.52 14.59
C ARG A 83 -7.69 0.85 14.29
N HIS A 84 -7.71 -0.20 13.46
CA HIS A 84 -8.94 -0.87 13.02
C HIS A 84 -9.98 0.07 12.37
N VAL A 85 -9.54 1.16 11.72
CA VAL A 85 -10.44 2.12 11.06
C VAL A 85 -10.35 2.02 9.54
N VAL A 86 -11.47 2.20 8.85
CA VAL A 86 -11.49 2.43 7.40
C VAL A 86 -11.63 3.92 7.18
N ALA A 87 -10.65 4.52 6.51
CA ALA A 87 -10.62 5.95 6.25
C ALA A 87 -10.31 6.22 4.77
N LEU A 88 -10.76 7.36 4.28
CA LEU A 88 -10.42 7.89 2.97
C LEU A 88 -9.42 9.03 3.14
N THR A 89 -8.52 9.19 2.18
CA THR A 89 -7.57 10.30 2.14
C THR A 89 -8.34 11.60 1.88
N SER A 90 -8.25 12.56 2.80
CA SER A 90 -8.86 13.89 2.64
C SER A 90 -7.93 14.89 1.95
N ARG A 91 -6.63 14.80 2.25
CA ARG A 91 -5.58 15.64 1.67
C ARG A 91 -4.27 14.87 1.65
N ILE A 92 -3.51 15.05 0.58
CA ILE A 92 -2.11 14.65 0.47
C ILE A 92 -1.33 15.83 -0.10
N THR A 93 -0.16 16.10 0.48
CA THR A 93 0.82 17.07 -0.02
C THR A 93 2.11 16.31 -0.26
N VAL A 94 2.70 16.51 -1.44
CA VAL A 94 3.93 15.86 -1.87
C VAL A 94 4.82 16.96 -2.43
N ASP A 95 6.02 17.08 -1.87
CA ASP A 95 7.03 18.09 -2.23
C ASP A 95 8.09 17.52 -3.18
#